data_AF-A0A961U739-F1
#
_entry.id   AF-A0A961U739-F1
#
_cell.length_a   1.000
_cell.length_b   1.000
_cell.length_c   1.000
_cell.angle_alpha   90.00
_cell.angle_beta   90.00
_cell.angle_gamma   90.00
#
_symmetry.space_group_name_H-M   'P 1'
#
loop_
_entity.id
_entity.type
_entity.pdbx_description
1 polymer ?
#
loop_
_entity_poly.entity_id
_entity_poly.type
_entity_poly.pdbx_seq_one_letter_code
_entity_poly.pdbx_strand_id
1 'polypeptide(L)'
;MVLAAGLVAGLLAASPMAAMAGGRGDASEIIVDYSASGRQQYDATSRELEARLAATPPILSQQTIYFTQIAIKRYEDIAAAGGWPQVQTKDVLRLGNNSATVAQLRRRLVASGDLDPGYSLSHFFDSPLQTAVRNFQLRHGLFTDGAVGRETLAALNVPVDERLKQLRTNLVRLSAMGGDLGQRYVMVNIPGAEIEAVENGAVVTRHTAIVGKIDRPSPLVTSRISQINFNPFWHAPKSIVQKDIIPRMREDPTYLSKYRIRIYDQSGNEIDPSMVNWQSEEAVDYLLRQDPGELNSMGSIRINFANKHSVYLHDTPQQSLFGSNYRFHSSGCVRVHDVRKLV
;
A
#
# COMPACT_ATOMS: atom_id res chain seq x y z
N MET A 1 16.61 -8.19 -10.15
CA MET A 1 16.52 -8.75 -8.77
C MET A 1 15.27 -8.18 -8.12
N VAL A 2 14.44 -8.96 -7.42
CA VAL A 2 13.32 -8.44 -6.61
C VAL A 2 13.78 -8.36 -5.17
N LEU A 3 13.81 -7.17 -4.57
CA LEU A 3 14.06 -6.97 -3.14
C LEU A 3 12.78 -6.51 -2.46
N ALA A 4 12.30 -7.29 -1.50
CA ALA A 4 11.24 -6.90 -0.58
C ALA A 4 11.84 -6.57 0.80
N ALA A 5 11.56 -5.38 1.32
CA ALA A 5 12.13 -4.84 2.57
C ALA A 5 11.06 -4.63 3.67
N GLY A 6 11.32 -5.05 4.92
CA GLY A 6 10.34 -4.96 6.04
C GLY A 6 10.56 -5.94 7.21
N LEU A 7 11.21 -5.49 8.29
CA LEU A 7 11.52 -6.32 9.46
C LEU A 7 10.29 -6.59 10.36
N VAL A 8 10.24 -7.81 10.89
CA VAL A 8 9.45 -8.24 12.07
C VAL A 8 10.00 -7.58 13.34
N ALA A 9 9.14 -7.14 14.25
CA ALA A 9 9.51 -6.81 15.62
C ALA A 9 8.41 -7.30 16.58
N GLY A 10 8.79 -8.05 17.61
CA GLY A 10 7.91 -8.54 18.66
C GLY A 10 8.07 -7.78 19.99
N LEU A 11 6.93 -7.54 20.65
CA LEU A 11 6.61 -7.55 22.10
C LEU A 11 7.38 -6.56 23.01
N LEU A 12 6.82 -5.82 23.98
CA LEU A 12 5.53 -5.77 24.72
C LEU A 12 5.41 -4.39 25.38
N ALA A 13 4.19 -3.86 25.49
CA ALA A 13 3.71 -3.11 26.67
C ALA A 13 2.18 -3.05 26.63
N ALA A 14 1.54 -3.70 27.60
CA ALA A 14 0.09 -3.81 27.76
C ALA A 14 -0.47 -2.65 28.58
N SER A 15 -1.68 -2.17 28.23
CA SER A 15 -2.73 -1.62 29.12
C SER A 15 -3.96 -1.20 28.29
N PRO A 16 -5.18 -1.19 28.85
CA PRO A 16 -6.25 -2.10 28.45
C PRO A 16 -7.18 -1.53 27.38
N MET A 17 -7.63 -2.44 26.49
CA MET A 17 -8.76 -2.25 25.59
C MET A 17 -10.07 -2.24 26.38
N ALA A 18 -10.79 -1.13 26.30
CA ALA A 18 -12.24 -1.15 26.46
C ALA A 18 -12.84 -1.71 25.17
N ALA A 19 -13.60 -2.80 25.32
CA ALA A 19 -14.33 -3.47 24.26
C ALA A 19 -15.37 -2.53 23.62
N MET A 20 -15.41 -2.51 22.29
CA MET A 20 -16.61 -2.19 21.53
C MET A 20 -16.78 -3.23 20.43
N ALA A 21 -17.96 -3.83 20.47
CA ALA A 21 -18.37 -5.02 19.75
C ALA A 21 -18.71 -4.73 18.28
N GLY A 22 -18.52 -5.75 17.45
CA GLY A 22 -19.44 -6.17 16.40
C GLY A 22 -19.97 -5.11 15.43
N GLY A 23 -19.27 -4.92 14.32
CA GLY A 23 -19.83 -4.41 13.08
C GLY A 23 -19.20 -5.15 11.90
N ARG A 24 -19.88 -6.18 11.38
CA ARG A 24 -19.56 -6.78 10.08
C ARG A 24 -19.88 -5.73 9.01
N GLY A 25 -18.85 -5.05 8.51
CA GLY A 25 -18.97 -4.13 7.39
C GLY A 25 -18.84 -4.89 6.07
N ASP A 26 -19.97 -5.04 5.37
CA ASP A 26 -20.06 -5.51 4.00
C ASP A 26 -19.27 -4.57 3.08
N ALA A 27 -18.35 -5.13 2.28
CA ALA A 27 -17.48 -4.36 1.38
C ALA A 27 -18.10 -4.16 -0.02
N SER A 28 -19.42 -4.33 -0.18
CA SER A 28 -20.11 -4.31 -1.47
C SER A 28 -20.95 -3.07 -1.76
N GLU A 29 -21.04 -2.07 -0.86
CA GLU A 29 -21.84 -0.86 -1.12
C GLU A 29 -21.14 0.43 -0.71
N ILE A 30 -20.20 0.90 -1.53
CA ILE A 30 -19.91 2.35 -1.69
C ILE A 30 -19.57 2.58 -3.16
N ILE A 31 -20.61 2.75 -4.00
CA ILE A 31 -20.45 3.36 -5.33
C ILE A 31 -20.63 4.86 -5.12
N VAL A 32 -19.53 5.61 -5.07
CA VAL A 32 -19.57 7.07 -5.19
C VAL A 32 -19.39 7.41 -6.66
N ASP A 33 -20.46 7.93 -7.26
CA ASP A 33 -20.49 8.44 -8.61
C ASP A 33 -19.61 9.70 -8.72
N TYR A 34 -18.45 9.56 -9.37
CA TYR A 34 -17.54 10.67 -9.66
C TYR A 34 -17.95 11.30 -11.00
N SER A 35 -18.71 12.39 -10.92
CA SER A 35 -19.15 13.14 -12.10
C SER A 35 -17.99 13.81 -12.86
N ALA A 36 -18.18 13.95 -14.18
CA ALA A 36 -17.17 14.24 -15.19
C ALA A 36 -16.45 15.61 -15.08
N SER A 37 -16.85 16.50 -14.18
CA SER A 37 -16.15 17.79 -13.95
C SER A 37 -14.86 17.64 -13.12
N GLY A 38 -14.73 16.55 -12.36
CA GLY A 38 -13.51 16.25 -11.59
C GLY A 38 -12.32 15.79 -12.44
N ARG A 39 -12.55 15.30 -13.67
CA ARG A 39 -11.50 14.74 -14.53
C ARG A 39 -10.47 15.78 -14.98
N GLN A 40 -10.88 17.01 -15.31
CA GLN A 40 -9.97 17.99 -15.92
C GLN A 40 -8.97 18.59 -14.93
N GLN A 41 -9.36 18.76 -13.66
CA GLN A 41 -8.47 19.31 -12.63
C GLN A 41 -7.63 18.23 -11.94
N TYR A 42 -8.11 16.98 -11.91
CA TYR A 42 -7.35 15.80 -11.47
C TYR A 42 -6.21 15.46 -12.44
N ASP A 43 -6.41 15.66 -13.75
CA ASP A 43 -5.42 15.30 -14.79
C ASP A 43 -4.15 16.16 -14.76
N ALA A 44 -4.25 17.47 -14.49
CA ALA A 44 -3.09 18.35 -14.46
C ALA A 44 -2.21 18.11 -13.22
N THR A 45 -2.85 17.98 -12.05
CA THR A 45 -2.12 17.71 -10.80
C THR A 45 -1.54 16.30 -10.79
N SER A 46 -2.22 15.30 -11.36
CA SER A 46 -1.71 13.93 -11.45
C SER A 46 -0.49 13.82 -12.37
N ARG A 47 -0.48 14.52 -13.52
CA ARG A 47 0.69 14.53 -14.41
C ARG A 47 1.91 15.22 -13.78
N GLU A 48 1.70 16.31 -13.06
CA GLU A 48 2.77 17.01 -12.34
C GLU A 48 3.29 16.18 -11.16
N LEU A 49 2.41 15.43 -10.49
CA LEU A 49 2.73 14.46 -9.43
C LEU A 49 3.52 13.28 -9.99
N GLU A 50 3.09 12.71 -11.11
CA GLU A 50 3.76 11.64 -11.84
C GLU A 50 5.14 12.09 -12.33
N ALA A 51 5.27 13.32 -12.83
CA ALA A 51 6.55 13.90 -13.23
C ALA A 51 7.49 14.10 -12.03
N ARG A 52 6.98 14.54 -10.88
CA ARG A 52 7.77 14.68 -9.64
C ARG A 52 8.21 13.32 -9.08
N LEU A 53 7.33 12.33 -9.13
CA LEU A 53 7.69 10.96 -8.80
C LEU A 53 8.79 10.51 -9.78
N ALA A 54 8.59 10.57 -11.09
CA ALA A 54 9.59 10.19 -12.09
C ALA A 54 10.96 10.87 -11.90
N ALA A 55 11.00 12.11 -11.41
CA ALA A 55 12.23 12.83 -11.09
C ALA A 55 12.89 12.42 -9.76
N THR A 56 12.21 11.63 -8.92
CA THR A 56 12.74 11.14 -7.64
C THR A 56 13.67 9.95 -7.88
N PRO A 57 14.89 9.94 -7.30
CA PRO A 57 15.82 8.83 -7.46
C PRO A 57 15.20 7.51 -6.98
N PRO A 58 15.71 6.36 -7.44
CA PRO A 58 15.29 5.07 -6.90
C PRO A 58 15.43 5.02 -5.39
N ILE A 59 14.49 4.37 -4.70
CA ILE A 59 14.51 4.22 -3.24
C ILE A 59 15.83 3.59 -2.79
N LEU A 60 16.27 2.54 -3.48
CA LEU A 60 17.58 1.94 -3.25
C LEU A 60 18.64 2.57 -4.17
N SER A 61 19.18 3.71 -3.76
CA SER A 61 20.25 4.41 -4.47
C SER A 61 21.15 5.18 -3.51
N GLN A 62 22.36 5.52 -3.97
CA GLN A 62 23.28 6.39 -3.23
C GLN A 62 22.70 7.80 -3.06
N GLN A 63 21.96 8.31 -4.05
CA GLN A 63 21.28 9.60 -3.92
C GLN A 63 20.26 9.58 -2.78
N THR A 64 19.48 8.51 -2.63
CA THR A 64 18.48 8.41 -1.55
C THR A 64 19.14 8.36 -0.17
N ILE A 65 20.30 7.71 -0.03
CA ILE A 65 21.09 7.74 1.23
C ILE A 65 21.49 9.19 1.55
N TYR A 66 22.07 9.90 0.57
CA TYR A 66 22.48 11.29 0.73
C TYR A 66 21.31 12.23 1.09
N PHE A 67 20.19 12.13 0.37
CA PHE A 67 19.00 12.93 0.67
C PHE A 67 18.38 12.58 2.04
N THR A 68 18.48 11.33 2.48
CA THR A 68 18.05 10.93 3.83
C THR A 68 18.93 11.58 4.90
N GLN A 69 20.25 11.71 4.69
CA GLN A 69 21.14 12.44 5.60
C GLN A 69 20.80 13.93 5.68
N ILE A 70 20.52 14.57 4.54
CA ILE A 70 20.03 15.97 4.51
C ILE A 70 18.71 16.10 5.27
N ALA A 71 17.77 15.17 5.05
CA ALA A 71 16.48 15.16 5.74
C ALA A 71 16.66 15.00 7.26
N ILE A 72 17.57 14.14 7.70
CA ILE A 72 17.92 13.99 9.12
C ILE A 72 18.39 15.33 9.69
N LYS A 73 19.34 16.01 9.02
CA LYS A 73 19.84 17.30 9.50
C LYS A 73 18.73 18.35 9.59
N ARG A 74 17.87 18.43 8.57
CA ARG A 74 16.70 19.31 8.58
C ARG A 74 15.74 19.01 9.73
N TYR A 75 15.49 17.74 10.03
CA TYR A 75 14.58 17.35 11.11
C TYR A 75 15.20 17.56 12.49
N GLU A 76 16.53 17.46 12.63
CA GLU A 76 17.25 17.87 13.83
C GLU A 76 17.10 19.37 14.10
N ASP A 77 17.22 20.21 13.07
CA ASP A 77 17.05 21.65 13.22
C ASP A 77 15.61 22.01 13.63
N ILE A 78 14.61 21.32 13.06
CA ILE A 78 13.21 21.47 13.47
C ILE A 78 13.01 21.02 14.93
N ALA A 79 13.60 19.89 15.33
CA ALA A 79 13.51 19.39 16.71
C ALA A 79 14.17 20.37 17.70
N ALA A 80 15.35 20.91 17.36
CA ALA A 80 16.06 21.91 18.16
C ALA A 80 15.26 23.22 18.30
N ALA A 81 14.44 23.57 17.31
CA ALA A 81 13.53 24.71 17.35
C ALA A 81 12.22 24.44 18.14
N GLY A 82 12.08 23.27 18.79
CA GLY A 82 10.89 22.90 19.56
C GLY A 82 9.84 22.10 18.79
N GLY A 83 10.17 21.62 17.58
CA GLY A 83 9.30 20.81 16.74
C GLY A 83 8.27 21.61 15.96
N TRP A 84 7.17 20.94 15.57
CA TRP A 84 6.07 21.56 14.84
C TRP A 84 4.78 21.56 15.65
N PRO A 85 3.90 22.58 15.47
CA PRO A 85 2.66 22.67 16.23
C PRO A 85 1.69 21.55 15.86
N GLN A 86 1.00 20.98 16.84
CA GLN A 86 -0.09 20.04 16.58
C GLN A 86 -1.31 20.77 16.02
N VAL A 87 -2.02 20.10 15.11
CA VAL A 87 -3.32 20.55 14.58
C VAL A 87 -4.41 19.87 15.38
N GLN A 88 -5.25 20.63 16.08
CA GLN A 88 -6.32 20.08 16.90
C GLN A 88 -7.67 20.37 16.24
N THR A 89 -8.33 19.32 15.74
CA THR A 89 -9.65 19.42 15.12
C THR A 89 -10.42 18.13 15.25
N LYS A 90 -11.74 18.26 15.37
CA LYS A 90 -12.69 17.15 15.21
C LYS A 90 -13.32 17.13 13.82
N ASP A 91 -13.29 18.28 13.14
CA ASP A 91 -13.88 18.46 11.82
C ASP A 91 -12.86 18.23 10.72
N VAL A 92 -13.35 17.76 9.57
CA VAL A 92 -12.55 17.64 8.34
C VAL A 92 -12.27 19.03 7.80
N LEU A 93 -10.99 19.35 7.60
CA LEU A 93 -10.59 20.62 6.99
C LEU A 93 -10.45 20.45 5.47
N ARG A 94 -11.09 21.31 4.70
CA ARG A 94 -11.09 21.30 3.23
C ARG A 94 -11.31 22.71 2.67
N LEU A 95 -11.15 22.82 1.35
CA LEU A 95 -11.35 24.06 0.59
C LEU A 95 -12.64 24.78 1.02
N GLY A 96 -12.53 26.08 1.31
CA GLY A 96 -13.63 26.92 1.76
C GLY A 96 -13.83 26.99 3.28
N ASN A 97 -13.20 26.12 4.07
CA ASN A 97 -13.26 26.27 5.53
C ASN A 97 -12.53 27.53 6.01
N ASN A 98 -13.04 28.15 7.07
CA ASN A 98 -12.44 29.31 7.70
C ASN A 98 -12.43 29.12 9.23
N SER A 99 -11.25 28.97 9.83
CA SER A 99 -11.15 28.78 11.29
C SER A 99 -9.75 29.04 11.84
N ALA A 100 -9.64 29.17 13.17
CA ALA A 100 -8.35 29.21 13.86
C ALA A 100 -7.51 27.93 13.63
N THR A 101 -8.17 26.78 13.45
CA THR A 101 -7.52 25.50 13.15
C THR A 101 -6.85 25.51 11.77
N VAL A 102 -7.44 26.17 10.76
CA VAL A 102 -6.80 26.32 9.45
C VAL A 102 -5.47 27.08 9.57
N ALA A 103 -5.42 28.12 10.41
CA ALA A 103 -4.16 28.81 10.70
C ALA A 103 -3.14 27.91 11.43
N GLN A 104 -3.58 27.01 12.32
CA GLN A 104 -2.70 25.99 12.91
C GLN A 104 -2.14 25.03 11.85
N LEU A 105 -2.99 24.54 10.95
CA LEU A 105 -2.58 23.66 9.84
C LEU A 105 -1.54 24.33 8.94
N ARG A 106 -1.73 25.61 8.61
CA ARG A 106 -0.77 26.38 7.82
C ARG A 106 0.59 26.46 8.51
N ARG A 107 0.63 26.84 9.79
CA ARG A 107 1.89 26.86 10.57
C ARG A 107 2.55 25.48 10.62
N ARG A 108 1.76 24.41 10.76
CA ARG A 108 2.25 23.03 10.74
C ARG A 108 2.89 22.65 9.40
N LEU A 109 2.28 23.02 8.28
CA LEU A 109 2.80 22.74 6.93
C LEU A 109 3.98 23.63 6.55
N VAL A 110 4.03 24.87 7.05
CA VAL A 110 5.22 25.73 6.94
C VAL A 110 6.41 25.13 7.67
N ALA A 111 6.20 24.60 8.88
CA ALA A 111 7.27 23.98 9.67
C ALA A 111 7.91 22.76 8.96
N SER A 112 7.15 22.02 8.15
CA SER A 112 7.68 20.95 7.30
C SER A 112 8.03 21.38 5.87
N GLY A 113 7.89 22.67 5.53
CA GLY A 113 8.13 23.26 4.22
C GLY A 113 7.22 22.73 3.11
N ASP A 114 6.03 22.26 3.46
CA ASP A 114 4.97 21.91 2.50
C ASP A 114 4.18 23.16 2.04
N LEU A 115 4.26 24.25 2.80
CA LEU A 115 3.63 25.54 2.51
C LEU A 115 4.65 26.68 2.68
N ASP A 116 4.59 27.67 1.79
CA ASP A 116 5.43 28.86 1.87
C ASP A 116 5.06 29.72 3.12
N PRO A 117 6.05 30.22 3.88
CA PRO A 117 5.82 31.02 5.10
C PRO A 117 4.91 32.25 4.90
N GLY A 118 4.89 32.85 3.71
CA GLY A 118 4.04 33.99 3.38
C GLY A 118 2.54 33.70 3.48
N TYR A 119 2.15 32.42 3.44
CA TYR A 119 0.75 31.98 3.57
C TYR A 119 0.36 31.55 5.00
N SER A 120 1.22 31.78 6.00
CA SER A 120 1.08 31.21 7.35
C SER A 120 -0.04 31.83 8.21
N LEU A 121 -0.44 33.08 7.94
CA LEU A 121 -1.33 33.86 8.80
C LEU A 121 -2.82 33.80 8.41
N SER A 122 -3.16 33.23 7.26
CA SER A 122 -4.55 33.14 6.81
C SER A 122 -5.36 32.12 7.63
N HIS A 123 -6.65 32.42 7.84
CA HIS A 123 -7.61 31.50 8.45
C HIS A 123 -8.43 30.71 7.43
N PHE A 124 -8.29 31.04 6.15
CA PHE A 124 -9.08 30.46 5.08
C PHE A 124 -8.37 29.26 4.46
N PHE A 125 -9.08 28.20 4.12
CA PHE A 125 -8.54 27.05 3.41
C PHE A 125 -8.71 27.30 1.91
N ASP A 126 -7.66 27.83 1.29
CA ASP A 126 -7.59 28.19 -0.13
C ASP A 126 -6.89 27.13 -0.98
N SER A 127 -6.81 27.38 -2.29
CA SER A 127 -6.13 26.50 -3.24
C SER A 127 -4.64 26.27 -2.92
N PRO A 128 -3.82 27.29 -2.55
CA PRO A 128 -2.45 27.05 -2.08
C PRO A 128 -2.35 26.06 -0.91
N LEU A 129 -3.22 26.20 0.10
CA LEU A 129 -3.25 25.26 1.22
C LEU A 129 -3.69 23.86 0.79
N GLN A 130 -4.69 23.75 -0.08
CA GLN A 130 -5.12 22.46 -0.63
C GLN A 130 -3.96 21.75 -1.34
N THR A 131 -3.19 22.47 -2.16
CA THR A 131 -2.01 21.94 -2.84
C THR A 131 -0.94 21.49 -1.84
N ALA A 132 -0.69 22.28 -0.78
CA ALA A 132 0.22 21.89 0.29
C ALA A 132 -0.22 20.60 1.02
N VAL A 133 -1.52 20.46 1.29
CA VAL A 133 -2.09 19.24 1.89
C VAL A 133 -1.93 18.04 0.95
N ARG A 134 -2.19 18.19 -0.36
CA ARG A 134 -1.97 17.12 -1.34
C ARG A 134 -0.50 16.69 -1.41
N ASN A 135 0.43 17.65 -1.39
CA ASN A 135 1.86 17.37 -1.33
C ASN A 135 2.24 16.59 -0.07
N PHE A 136 1.71 17.01 1.08
CA PHE A 136 1.88 16.30 2.34
C PHE A 136 1.32 14.88 2.26
N GLN A 137 0.11 14.69 1.76
CA GLN A 137 -0.53 13.38 1.62
C GLN A 137 0.30 12.45 0.74
N LEU A 138 0.74 12.94 -0.43
CA LEU A 138 1.56 12.16 -1.35
C LEU A 138 2.82 11.64 -0.66
N ARG A 139 3.61 12.52 -0.05
CA ARG A 139 4.90 12.12 0.57
C ARG A 139 4.74 11.26 1.83
N HIS A 140 3.51 11.07 2.31
CA HIS A 140 3.18 10.16 3.40
C HIS A 140 2.43 8.91 2.92
N GLY A 141 2.27 8.71 1.61
CA GLY A 141 1.59 7.55 1.04
C GLY A 141 0.08 7.51 1.29
N LEU A 142 -0.52 8.69 1.57
CA LEU A 142 -1.94 8.86 1.80
C LEU A 142 -2.68 9.19 0.49
N PHE A 143 -3.98 8.94 0.47
CA PHE A 143 -4.90 9.35 -0.57
C PHE A 143 -4.89 10.87 -0.70
N THR A 144 -4.65 11.36 -1.92
CA THR A 144 -4.33 12.75 -2.22
C THR A 144 -5.56 13.58 -2.57
N ASP A 145 -6.56 13.62 -1.69
CA ASP A 145 -7.79 14.40 -1.90
C ASP A 145 -7.64 15.90 -1.61
N GLY A 146 -6.59 16.29 -0.87
CA GLY A 146 -6.36 17.65 -0.40
C GLY A 146 -7.24 18.05 0.80
N ALA A 147 -7.89 17.08 1.46
CA ALA A 147 -8.64 17.28 2.68
C ALA A 147 -7.88 16.71 3.90
N VAL A 148 -8.01 17.39 5.04
CA VAL A 148 -7.45 16.92 6.30
C VAL A 148 -8.53 16.14 7.05
N GLY A 149 -8.67 14.87 6.66
CA GLY A 149 -9.43 13.87 7.41
C GLY A 149 -8.62 13.22 8.53
N ARG A 150 -9.18 12.18 9.16
CA ARG A 150 -8.58 11.47 10.30
C ARG A 150 -7.15 10.99 10.05
N GLU A 151 -6.90 10.34 8.92
CA GLU A 151 -5.59 9.76 8.59
C GLU A 151 -4.53 10.84 8.31
N THR A 152 -4.90 11.89 7.55
CA THR A 152 -4.03 13.06 7.31
C THR A 152 -3.69 13.76 8.63
N LEU A 153 -4.68 13.94 9.52
CA LEU A 153 -4.50 14.57 10.82
C LEU A 153 -3.57 13.75 11.72
N ALA A 154 -3.76 12.43 11.77
CA ALA A 154 -2.88 11.53 12.51
C ALA A 154 -1.44 11.62 12.00
N ALA A 155 -1.22 11.64 10.68
CA ALA A 155 0.10 11.78 10.08
C ALA A 155 0.76 13.14 10.36
N LEU A 156 0.00 14.23 10.33
CA LEU A 156 0.45 15.59 10.65
C LEU A 156 0.95 15.70 12.10
N ASN A 157 0.24 15.05 13.02
CA ASN A 157 0.48 15.15 14.45
C ASN A 157 1.52 14.16 15.00
N VAL A 158 2.18 13.36 14.15
CA VAL A 158 3.36 12.59 14.55
C VAL A 158 4.46 13.57 14.98
N PRO A 159 5.02 13.45 16.20
CA PRO A 159 6.10 14.33 16.66
C PRO A 159 7.36 14.25 15.80
N VAL A 160 8.12 15.33 15.75
CA VAL A 160 9.37 15.39 14.98
C VAL A 160 10.38 14.35 15.43
N ASP A 161 10.49 14.09 16.73
CA ASP A 161 11.45 13.12 17.26
C ASP A 161 11.18 11.71 16.75
N GLU A 162 9.91 11.33 16.59
CA GLU A 162 9.58 10.04 16.02
C GLU A 162 9.86 9.97 14.52
N ARG A 163 9.66 11.07 13.79
CA ARG A 163 10.09 11.14 12.37
C ARG A 163 11.60 11.05 12.25
N LEU A 164 12.34 11.71 13.13
CA LEU A 164 13.80 11.67 13.16
C LEU A 164 14.32 10.26 13.47
N LYS A 165 13.70 9.57 14.44
CA LYS A 165 13.99 8.15 14.74
C LYS A 165 13.73 7.26 13.53
N GLN A 166 12.61 7.46 12.83
CA GLN A 166 12.28 6.75 11.59
C GLN A 166 13.33 7.01 10.50
N LEU A 167 13.73 8.27 10.27
CA LEU A 167 14.74 8.63 9.28
C LEU A 167 16.10 7.97 9.59
N ARG A 168 16.57 8.06 10.83
CA ARG A 168 17.85 7.43 11.25
C ARG A 168 17.82 5.92 11.12
N THR A 169 16.70 5.28 11.50
CA THR A 169 16.52 3.84 11.34
C THR A 169 16.53 3.43 9.86
N ASN A 170 15.83 4.19 9.01
CA ASN A 170 15.78 3.89 7.58
C ASN A 170 17.10 4.21 6.87
N LEU A 171 17.90 5.17 7.32
CA LEU A 171 19.25 5.40 6.78
C LEU A 171 20.11 4.14 6.89
N VAL A 172 20.12 3.49 8.07
CA VAL A 172 20.85 2.23 8.26
C VAL A 172 20.35 1.13 7.33
N ARG A 173 19.02 1.02 7.15
CA ARG A 173 18.41 0.04 6.24
C ARG A 173 18.79 0.31 4.79
N LEU A 174 18.71 1.56 4.33
CA LEU A 174 19.08 1.96 2.99
C LEU A 174 20.55 1.65 2.71
N SER A 175 21.44 1.95 3.66
CA SER A 175 22.86 1.61 3.54
C SER A 175 23.11 0.10 3.50
N ALA A 176 22.38 -0.70 4.28
CA ALA A 176 22.53 -2.15 4.29
C ALA A 176 21.96 -2.82 3.02
N MET A 177 20.94 -2.23 2.39
CA MET A 177 20.25 -2.78 1.22
C MET A 177 20.78 -2.25 -0.11
N GLY A 178 21.43 -1.09 -0.12
CA GLY A 178 21.91 -0.37 -1.31
C GLY A 178 23.23 -0.89 -1.91
N GLY A 179 23.52 -2.19 -1.79
CA GLY A 179 24.67 -2.83 -2.42
C GLY A 179 24.56 -2.91 -3.96
N ASP A 180 25.29 -3.83 -4.58
CA ASP A 180 25.17 -4.05 -6.04
C ASP A 180 23.83 -4.73 -6.38
N LEU A 181 22.87 -3.94 -6.88
CA LEU A 181 21.56 -4.41 -7.33
C LEU A 181 21.55 -4.85 -8.80
N GLY A 182 22.66 -4.66 -9.50
CA GLY A 182 22.77 -4.76 -10.95
C GLY A 182 22.07 -3.61 -11.69
N GLN A 183 22.17 -3.64 -13.02
CA GLN A 183 21.59 -2.60 -13.88
C GLN A 183 20.07 -2.62 -13.93
N ARG A 184 19.41 -3.76 -13.64
CA ARG A 184 17.95 -3.92 -13.69
C ARG A 184 17.42 -4.63 -12.47
N TYR A 185 16.52 -3.98 -11.74
CA TYR A 185 15.88 -4.56 -10.57
C TYR A 185 14.46 -4.06 -10.37
N VAL A 186 13.70 -4.81 -9.58
CA VAL A 186 12.38 -4.41 -9.09
C VAL A 186 12.48 -4.34 -7.58
N MET A 187 12.10 -3.22 -6.98
CA MET A 187 12.04 -3.08 -5.53
C MET A 187 10.58 -3.10 -5.11
N VAL A 188 10.26 -3.82 -4.04
CA VAL A 188 8.96 -3.79 -3.37
C VAL A 188 9.16 -3.20 -1.98
N ASN A 189 8.67 -1.99 -1.76
CA ASN A 189 8.63 -1.34 -0.46
C ASN A 189 7.35 -1.78 0.26
N ILE A 190 7.46 -2.82 1.11
CA ILE A 190 6.31 -3.41 1.79
C ILE A 190 5.55 -2.38 2.64
N PRO A 191 6.18 -1.63 3.57
CA PRO A 191 5.45 -0.66 4.39
C PRO A 191 4.90 0.53 3.60
N GLY A 192 5.52 0.89 2.47
CA GLY A 192 4.99 1.90 1.55
C GLY A 192 3.92 1.38 0.59
N ALA A 193 3.77 0.05 0.49
CA ALA A 193 2.95 -0.62 -0.52
C ALA A 193 3.19 -0.03 -1.92
N GLU A 194 4.47 0.02 -2.31
CA GLU A 194 4.95 0.62 -3.56
C GLU A 194 5.97 -0.30 -4.22
N ILE A 195 6.00 -0.27 -5.56
CA ILE A 195 6.95 -1.01 -6.39
C ILE A 195 7.65 -0.04 -7.33
N GLU A 196 8.97 -0.18 -7.45
CA GLU A 196 9.78 0.53 -8.45
C GLU A 196 10.44 -0.49 -9.38
N ALA A 197 10.32 -0.30 -10.69
CA ALA A 197 11.19 -0.95 -11.67
C ALA A 197 12.31 0.02 -12.04
N VAL A 198 13.56 -0.41 -11.87
CA VAL A 198 14.75 0.42 -12.02
C VAL A 198 15.63 -0.17 -13.10
N GLU A 199 16.11 0.70 -13.99
CA GLU A 199 17.05 0.38 -15.05
C GLU A 199 18.13 1.46 -15.14
N ASN A 200 19.40 1.05 -15.15
CA ASN A 200 20.57 1.92 -15.27
C ASN A 200 20.56 3.10 -14.25
N GLY A 201 20.11 2.82 -13.03
CA GLY A 201 20.03 3.82 -11.95
C GLY A 201 18.85 4.78 -12.03
N ALA A 202 17.94 4.63 -12.99
CA ALA A 202 16.73 5.43 -13.13
C ALA A 202 15.47 4.60 -12.91
N VAL A 203 14.44 5.18 -12.29
CA VAL A 203 13.13 4.54 -12.14
C VAL A 203 12.40 4.59 -13.48
N VAL A 204 12.13 3.42 -14.07
CA VAL A 204 11.41 3.29 -15.35
C VAL A 204 9.91 3.35 -15.11
N THR A 205 9.42 2.62 -14.10
CA THR A 205 8.01 2.64 -13.70
C THR A 205 7.85 2.56 -12.19
N ARG A 206 6.76 3.14 -11.69
CA ARG A 206 6.29 2.98 -10.32
C ARG A 206 4.88 2.43 -10.30
N HIS A 207 4.59 1.59 -9.32
CA HIS A 207 3.28 0.96 -9.16
C HIS A 207 2.85 0.98 -7.70
N THR A 208 1.57 1.20 -7.48
CA THR A 208 0.94 0.94 -6.19
C THR A 208 0.85 -0.58 -5.98
N ALA A 209 1.15 -1.02 -4.78
CA ALA A 209 1.06 -2.43 -4.39
C ALA A 209 -0.06 -2.67 -3.38
N ILE A 210 -0.51 -3.93 -3.29
CA ILE A 210 -1.23 -4.46 -2.14
C ILE A 210 -0.40 -5.59 -1.57
N VAL A 211 -0.06 -5.50 -0.28
CA VAL A 211 0.84 -6.42 0.40
C VAL A 211 0.11 -7.22 1.49
N GLY A 212 0.83 -8.12 2.15
CA GLY A 212 0.28 -9.01 3.17
C GLY A 212 -0.34 -8.27 4.34
N LYS A 213 -1.46 -8.80 4.85
CA LYS A 213 -2.07 -8.36 6.12
C LYS A 213 -1.10 -8.52 7.28
N ILE A 214 -1.39 -7.85 8.41
CA ILE A 214 -0.58 -7.95 9.64
C ILE A 214 -0.48 -9.41 10.14
N ASP A 215 -1.55 -10.19 10.03
CA ASP A 215 -1.59 -11.61 10.44
C ASP A 215 -0.99 -12.58 9.40
N ARG A 216 -0.73 -12.10 8.18
CA ARG A 216 -0.16 -12.87 7.05
C ARG A 216 0.79 -11.97 6.23
N PRO A 217 1.90 -11.51 6.82
CA PRO A 217 2.72 -10.47 6.22
C PRO A 217 3.45 -10.96 4.96
N SER A 218 3.71 -10.04 4.04
CA SER A 218 4.63 -10.31 2.92
C SER A 218 6.04 -10.56 3.46
N PRO A 219 6.70 -11.67 3.07
CA PRO A 219 8.03 -12.00 3.57
C PRO A 219 9.12 -11.16 2.90
N LEU A 220 10.26 -11.05 3.57
CA LEU A 220 11.47 -10.45 2.98
C LEU A 220 12.16 -11.44 2.08
N VAL A 221 12.35 -11.05 0.83
CA VAL A 221 12.90 -11.89 -0.22
C VAL A 221 13.81 -11.05 -1.10
N THR A 222 15.00 -11.58 -1.37
CA THR A 222 15.87 -11.16 -2.45
C THR A 222 16.00 -12.31 -3.43
N SER A 223 15.52 -12.12 -4.66
CA SER A 223 15.51 -13.20 -5.66
C SER A 223 15.57 -12.68 -7.10
N ARG A 224 15.63 -13.60 -8.06
CA ARG A 224 15.56 -13.30 -9.50
C ARG A 224 14.18 -13.68 -10.02
N ILE A 225 13.56 -12.76 -10.77
CA ILE A 225 12.36 -13.08 -11.55
C ILE A 225 12.77 -14.13 -12.58
N SER A 226 12.04 -15.25 -12.57
CA SER A 226 12.35 -16.40 -13.41
C SER A 226 11.30 -16.63 -14.49
N GLN A 227 10.07 -16.14 -14.29
CA GLN A 227 8.97 -16.40 -15.21
C GLN A 227 7.86 -15.35 -15.09
N ILE A 228 7.25 -15.02 -16.22
CA ILE A 228 6.03 -14.23 -16.32
C ILE A 228 4.97 -15.13 -16.97
N ASN A 229 3.84 -15.31 -16.30
CA ASN A 229 2.73 -16.14 -16.77
C ASN A 229 1.53 -15.24 -17.07
N PHE A 230 1.03 -15.32 -18.30
CA PHE A 230 -0.18 -14.61 -18.73
C PHE A 230 -1.40 -15.52 -18.59
N ASN A 231 -2.52 -14.94 -18.15
CA ASN A 231 -3.78 -15.63 -17.89
C ASN A 231 -3.59 -16.94 -17.10
N PRO A 232 -2.94 -16.88 -15.92
CA PRO A 232 -2.54 -18.08 -15.20
C PRO A 232 -3.73 -18.81 -14.56
N PHE A 233 -3.66 -20.14 -14.50
CA PHE A 233 -4.43 -20.88 -13.50
C PHE A 233 -3.96 -20.48 -12.09
N TRP A 234 -4.89 -20.29 -11.15
CA TRP A 234 -4.54 -20.08 -9.75
C TRP A 234 -4.77 -21.36 -8.96
N HIS A 235 -3.72 -21.88 -8.33
CA HIS A 235 -3.83 -22.98 -7.38
C HIS A 235 -3.87 -22.40 -5.97
N ALA A 236 -4.98 -22.59 -5.27
CA ALA A 236 -5.16 -22.04 -3.94
C ALA A 236 -4.25 -22.76 -2.94
N PRO A 237 -3.39 -22.04 -2.20
CA PRO A 237 -2.60 -22.64 -1.13
C PRO A 237 -3.50 -23.22 -0.03
N LYS A 238 -3.07 -24.30 0.63
CA LYS A 238 -3.81 -24.95 1.74
C LYS A 238 -4.33 -23.95 2.79
N SER A 239 -3.51 -22.97 3.17
CA SER A 239 -3.89 -21.94 4.13
C SER A 239 -5.02 -21.02 3.64
N ILE A 240 -5.13 -20.77 2.33
CA ILE A 240 -6.24 -20.00 1.74
C ILE A 240 -7.50 -20.85 1.66
N VAL A 241 -7.35 -22.13 1.30
CA VAL A 241 -8.48 -23.07 1.32
C VAL A 241 -9.11 -23.09 2.71
N GLN A 242 -8.29 -23.28 3.75
CA GLN A 242 -8.70 -23.33 5.15
C GLN A 242 -9.29 -22.01 5.65
N LYS A 243 -8.60 -20.88 5.45
CA LYS A 243 -8.95 -19.61 6.11
C LYS A 243 -9.94 -18.74 5.35
N ASP A 244 -10.05 -18.93 4.03
CA ASP A 244 -10.82 -18.03 3.17
C ASP A 244 -11.89 -18.77 2.36
N ILE A 245 -11.57 -19.91 1.72
CA ILE A 245 -12.53 -20.62 0.84
C ILE A 245 -13.55 -21.42 1.64
N ILE A 246 -13.14 -22.21 2.63
CA ILE A 246 -14.06 -23.02 3.45
C ILE A 246 -15.11 -22.12 4.13
N PRO A 247 -14.75 -21.01 4.81
CA PRO A 247 -15.75 -20.12 5.38
C PRO A 247 -16.75 -19.57 4.35
N ARG A 248 -16.28 -19.19 3.15
CA ARG A 248 -17.16 -18.70 2.08
C ARG A 248 -18.09 -19.77 1.52
N MET A 249 -17.64 -21.02 1.42
CA MET A 249 -18.50 -22.13 1.01
C MET A 249 -19.57 -22.48 2.05
N ARG A 250 -19.29 -22.24 3.34
CA ARG A 250 -20.31 -22.36 4.41
C ARG A 250 -21.38 -21.27 4.32
N GLU A 251 -20.99 -20.07 3.88
CA GLU A 251 -21.90 -18.92 3.71
C GLU A 251 -22.68 -18.98 2.39
N ASP A 252 -22.02 -19.34 1.29
CA ASP A 252 -22.57 -19.42 -0.06
C ASP A 252 -22.05 -20.68 -0.79
N PRO A 253 -22.86 -21.75 -0.90
CA PRO A 253 -22.49 -22.96 -1.61
C PRO A 253 -22.23 -22.76 -3.12
N THR A 254 -22.62 -21.63 -3.69
CA THR A 254 -22.37 -21.30 -5.11
C THR A 254 -21.03 -20.59 -5.32
N TYR A 255 -20.26 -20.34 -4.27
CA TYR A 255 -19.02 -19.58 -4.31
C TYR A 255 -18.02 -20.14 -5.35
N LEU A 256 -17.73 -21.44 -5.34
CA LEU A 256 -16.76 -22.01 -6.29
C LEU A 256 -17.20 -21.88 -7.74
N SER A 257 -18.48 -22.10 -8.06
CA SER A 257 -18.98 -21.97 -9.43
C SER A 257 -18.95 -20.52 -9.91
N LYS A 258 -19.37 -19.58 -9.06
CA LYS A 258 -19.32 -18.13 -9.32
C LYS A 258 -17.90 -17.66 -9.65
N TYR A 259 -16.90 -18.18 -8.95
CA TYR A 259 -15.49 -17.82 -9.15
C TYR A 259 -14.72 -18.78 -10.05
N ARG A 260 -15.39 -19.77 -10.68
CA ARG A 260 -14.78 -20.79 -11.56
C ARG A 260 -13.60 -21.52 -10.91
N ILE A 261 -13.79 -21.91 -9.66
CA ILE A 261 -12.85 -22.73 -8.90
C ILE A 261 -13.32 -24.18 -9.01
N ARG A 262 -12.43 -25.05 -9.46
CA ARG A 262 -12.64 -26.50 -9.58
C ARG A 262 -11.86 -27.23 -8.51
N ILE A 263 -12.36 -28.38 -8.08
CA ILE A 263 -11.75 -29.23 -7.05
C ILE A 263 -11.26 -30.51 -7.72
N TYR A 264 -10.04 -30.94 -7.40
CA TYR A 264 -9.48 -32.20 -7.88
C TYR A 264 -8.96 -33.04 -6.72
N ASP A 265 -9.17 -34.35 -6.81
CA ASP A 265 -8.54 -35.32 -5.91
C ASP A 265 -7.05 -35.54 -6.26
N GLN A 266 -6.38 -36.39 -5.46
CA GLN A 266 -4.97 -36.73 -5.66
C GLN A 266 -4.73 -37.54 -6.95
N SER A 267 -5.78 -38.16 -7.50
CA SER A 267 -5.75 -38.90 -8.77
C SER A 267 -6.03 -38.00 -9.98
N GLY A 268 -6.37 -36.73 -9.76
CA GLY A 268 -6.67 -35.74 -10.80
C GLY A 268 -8.13 -35.77 -11.27
N ASN A 269 -9.02 -36.50 -10.61
CA ASN A 269 -10.44 -36.50 -10.93
C ASN A 269 -11.10 -35.23 -10.38
N GLU A 270 -11.97 -34.60 -11.17
CA GLU A 270 -12.75 -33.45 -10.72
C GLU A 270 -13.85 -33.90 -9.74
N ILE A 271 -13.94 -33.21 -8.60
CA ILE A 271 -14.88 -33.51 -7.53
C ILE A 271 -15.98 -32.44 -7.53
N ASP A 272 -17.23 -32.88 -7.47
CA ASP A 272 -18.37 -31.98 -7.30
C ASP A 272 -18.30 -31.32 -5.90
N PRO A 273 -18.36 -29.98 -5.79
CA PRO A 273 -18.33 -29.28 -4.51
C PRO A 273 -19.39 -29.73 -3.50
N SER A 274 -20.54 -30.25 -3.95
CA SER A 274 -21.61 -30.77 -3.08
C SER A 274 -21.23 -32.06 -2.35
N MET A 275 -20.21 -32.78 -2.82
CA MET A 275 -19.71 -34.01 -2.20
C MET A 275 -18.70 -33.76 -1.08
N VAL A 276 -18.21 -32.53 -0.94
CA VAL A 276 -17.19 -32.15 0.04
C VAL A 276 -17.83 -31.66 1.34
N ASN A 277 -17.40 -32.16 2.50
CA ASN A 277 -17.89 -31.67 3.78
C ASN A 277 -17.25 -30.32 4.16
N TRP A 278 -17.87 -29.23 3.74
CA TRP A 278 -17.44 -27.86 4.06
C TRP A 278 -17.52 -27.50 5.55
N GLN A 279 -18.20 -28.27 6.40
CA GLN A 279 -18.18 -28.04 7.86
C GLN A 279 -16.89 -28.56 8.53
N SER A 280 -16.05 -29.27 7.78
CA SER A 280 -14.75 -29.78 8.22
C SER A 280 -13.59 -29.08 7.50
N GLU A 281 -12.38 -29.62 7.63
CA GLU A 281 -11.19 -29.21 6.87
C GLU A 281 -10.89 -30.14 5.68
N GLU A 282 -11.79 -31.07 5.32
CA GLU A 282 -11.61 -32.04 4.22
C GLU A 282 -11.11 -31.39 2.93
N ALA A 283 -11.62 -30.21 2.58
CA ALA A 283 -11.24 -29.49 1.37
C ALA A 283 -9.74 -29.14 1.28
N VAL A 284 -9.02 -29.11 2.40
CA VAL A 284 -7.58 -28.78 2.46
C VAL A 284 -6.70 -29.85 1.79
N ASP A 285 -7.21 -31.07 1.66
CA ASP A 285 -6.50 -32.19 1.04
C ASP A 285 -6.77 -32.32 -0.47
N TYR A 286 -7.65 -31.48 -1.01
CA TYR A 286 -7.90 -31.39 -2.45
C TYR A 286 -7.10 -30.27 -3.11
N LEU A 287 -6.92 -30.38 -4.42
CA LEU A 287 -6.38 -29.32 -5.25
C LEU A 287 -7.51 -28.41 -5.72
N LEU A 288 -7.55 -27.19 -5.19
CA LEU A 288 -8.46 -26.16 -5.66
C LEU A 288 -7.77 -25.29 -6.71
N ARG A 289 -8.28 -25.34 -7.95
CA ARG A 289 -7.75 -24.58 -9.09
C ARG A 289 -8.80 -23.64 -9.64
N GLN A 290 -8.49 -22.35 -9.68
CA GLN A 290 -9.28 -21.35 -10.38
C GLN A 290 -8.83 -21.23 -11.83
N ASP A 291 -9.79 -21.29 -12.74
CA ASP A 291 -9.54 -21.12 -14.17
C ASP A 291 -9.20 -19.64 -14.49
N PRO A 292 -8.48 -19.37 -15.60
CA PRO A 292 -8.20 -18.01 -16.05
C PRO A 292 -9.48 -17.23 -16.37
N GLY A 293 -9.45 -15.92 -16.14
CA GLY A 293 -10.56 -15.01 -16.45
C GLY A 293 -10.53 -13.74 -15.61
N GLU A 294 -11.48 -12.84 -15.86
CA GLU A 294 -11.55 -11.52 -15.19
C GLU A 294 -11.71 -11.62 -13.67
N LEU A 295 -12.30 -12.70 -13.16
CA LEU A 295 -12.50 -12.95 -11.72
C LEU A 295 -11.37 -13.78 -11.09
N ASN A 296 -10.33 -14.14 -11.85
CA ASN A 296 -9.22 -14.93 -11.33
C ASN A 296 -8.48 -14.15 -10.23
N SER A 297 -8.17 -14.79 -9.11
CA SER A 297 -7.54 -14.15 -7.94
C SER A 297 -6.13 -13.60 -8.22
N MET A 298 -5.49 -14.06 -9.30
CA MET A 298 -4.21 -13.56 -9.81
C MET A 298 -4.34 -12.63 -11.02
N GLY A 299 -5.58 -12.30 -11.40
CA GLY A 299 -5.92 -11.50 -12.57
C GLY A 299 -5.23 -12.01 -13.85
N SER A 300 -4.67 -11.09 -14.63
CA SER A 300 -4.11 -11.41 -15.95
C SER A 300 -2.64 -11.83 -15.96
N ILE A 301 -1.86 -11.55 -14.90
CA ILE A 301 -0.40 -11.77 -14.89
C ILE A 301 0.07 -12.28 -13.53
N ARG A 302 0.98 -13.27 -13.56
CA ARG A 302 1.76 -13.72 -12.40
C ARG A 302 3.26 -13.68 -12.71
N ILE A 303 4.03 -13.00 -11.87
CA ILE A 303 5.49 -12.87 -11.95
C ILE A 303 6.11 -13.73 -10.85
N ASN A 304 6.81 -14.79 -11.25
CA ASN A 304 7.45 -15.73 -10.35
C ASN A 304 8.92 -15.38 -10.10
N PHE A 305 9.36 -15.67 -8.88
CA PHE A 305 10.74 -15.61 -8.45
C PHE A 305 10.98 -16.72 -7.41
N ALA A 306 12.19 -17.28 -7.38
CA ALA A 306 12.51 -18.37 -6.45
C ALA A 306 12.43 -17.91 -4.99
N ASN A 307 11.64 -18.59 -4.15
CA ASN A 307 11.56 -18.32 -2.72
C ASN A 307 10.96 -19.50 -1.95
N LYS A 308 11.26 -19.60 -0.65
CA LYS A 308 10.74 -20.66 0.25
C LYS A 308 9.33 -20.40 0.80
N HIS A 309 8.71 -19.28 0.45
CA HIS A 309 7.45 -18.81 1.02
C HIS A 309 6.27 -18.97 0.06
N SER A 310 6.50 -19.49 -1.15
CA SER A 310 5.50 -19.61 -2.22
C SER A 310 4.83 -18.28 -2.58
N VAL A 311 5.51 -17.15 -2.40
CA VAL A 311 5.01 -15.82 -2.78
C VAL A 311 5.42 -15.42 -4.19
N TYR A 312 4.66 -14.52 -4.80
CA TYR A 312 4.89 -14.00 -6.15
C TYR A 312 4.28 -12.59 -6.29
N LEU A 313 4.59 -11.88 -7.38
CA LEU A 313 3.85 -10.67 -7.76
C LEU A 313 2.73 -11.06 -8.72
N HIS A 314 1.57 -10.40 -8.65
CA HIS A 314 0.47 -10.71 -9.58
C HIS A 314 -0.53 -9.56 -9.75
N ASP A 315 -1.39 -9.69 -10.76
CA ASP A 315 -2.56 -8.83 -10.97
C ASP A 315 -3.68 -9.14 -9.97
N THR A 316 -4.78 -8.38 -9.98
CA THR A 316 -5.94 -8.65 -9.12
C THR A 316 -7.23 -8.14 -9.74
N PRO A 317 -8.37 -8.82 -9.55
CA PRO A 317 -9.67 -8.29 -9.96
C PRO A 317 -10.14 -7.14 -9.05
N GLN A 318 -9.60 -7.08 -7.82
CA GLN A 318 -9.96 -6.07 -6.81
C GLN A 318 -9.15 -4.77 -7.00
N GLN A 319 -9.35 -4.09 -8.13
CA GLN A 319 -8.58 -2.88 -8.49
C GLN A 319 -8.87 -1.68 -7.57
N SER A 320 -10.08 -1.57 -7.02
CA SER A 320 -10.46 -0.48 -6.12
C SER A 320 -9.59 -0.39 -4.86
N LEU A 321 -8.99 -1.50 -4.41
CA LEU A 321 -8.13 -1.54 -3.24
C LEU A 321 -6.83 -0.73 -3.40
N PHE A 322 -6.38 -0.46 -4.62
CA PHE A 322 -5.20 0.36 -4.86
C PHE A 322 -5.42 1.83 -4.50
N GLY A 323 -6.68 2.31 -4.46
CA GLY A 323 -7.02 3.66 -4.01
C GLY A 323 -7.13 3.83 -2.48
N SER A 324 -6.94 2.76 -1.71
CA SER A 324 -7.04 2.81 -0.24
C SER A 324 -5.78 3.39 0.42
N ASN A 325 -5.95 4.10 1.54
CA ASN A 325 -4.85 4.49 2.45
C ASN A 325 -4.15 3.27 3.05
N TYR A 326 -4.91 2.21 3.34
CA TYR A 326 -4.41 0.97 3.91
C TYR A 326 -4.44 -0.11 2.83
N ARG A 327 -3.26 -0.62 2.42
CA ARG A 327 -3.11 -1.57 1.31
C ARG A 327 -2.51 -2.92 1.75
N PHE A 328 -2.77 -3.32 2.99
CA PHE A 328 -2.33 -4.60 3.56
C PHE A 328 -3.51 -5.58 3.53
N HIS A 329 -3.83 -6.10 2.34
CA HIS A 329 -5.03 -6.94 2.11
C HIS A 329 -4.73 -8.32 1.51
N SER A 330 -3.46 -8.67 1.28
CA SER A 330 -3.08 -9.97 0.73
C SER A 330 -2.74 -11.00 1.82
N SER A 331 -2.48 -12.24 1.41
CA SER A 331 -2.01 -13.33 2.27
C SER A 331 -0.51 -13.62 2.09
N GLY A 332 0.28 -12.60 1.74
CA GLY A 332 1.74 -12.68 1.64
C GLY A 332 2.28 -12.32 0.24
N CYS A 333 1.60 -12.72 -0.83
CA CYS A 333 1.91 -12.28 -2.19
C CYS A 333 1.71 -10.77 -2.37
N VAL A 334 2.24 -10.19 -3.44
CA VAL A 334 2.11 -8.76 -3.70
C VAL A 334 1.28 -8.54 -4.96
N ARG A 335 0.19 -7.79 -4.85
CA ARG A 335 -0.62 -7.41 -6.01
C ARG A 335 -0.10 -6.10 -6.58
N VAL A 336 -0.02 -5.99 -7.90
CA VAL A 336 0.62 -4.87 -8.60
C VAL A 336 -0.43 -4.12 -9.41
N HIS A 337 -0.61 -2.83 -9.14
CA HIS A 337 -1.45 -1.96 -9.97
C HIS A 337 -0.82 -1.79 -11.35
N ASP A 338 -1.63 -1.81 -12.42
CA ASP A 338 -1.13 -1.72 -13.80
C ASP A 338 0.03 -2.69 -14.10
N VAL A 339 -0.05 -3.94 -13.62
CA VAL A 339 1.03 -4.93 -13.76
C VAL A 339 1.49 -5.14 -15.21
N ARG A 340 0.63 -4.86 -16.21
CA ARG A 340 0.98 -4.91 -17.64
C ARG A 340 2.05 -3.88 -18.03
N LYS A 341 2.15 -2.75 -17.34
CA LYS A 341 3.22 -1.75 -17.54
C LYS A 341 4.54 -2.17 -16.87
N LEU A 342 4.50 -3.09 -15.92
CA LEU A 342 5.70 -3.59 -15.23
C LEU A 342 6.47 -4.64 -16.06
N VAL A 343 5.76 -5.40 -16.90
CA VAL A 343 6.29 -6.55 -17.62
C VAL A 343 6.82 -6.25 -19.01
#